data_AF-A0A9Q3P7R8-F1
#
_entry.id   AF-A0A9Q3P7R8-F1
#
_cell.length_a   1.000
_cell.length_b   1.000
_cell.length_c   1.000
_cell.angle_alpha   90.00
_cell.angle_beta   90.00
_cell.angle_gamma   90.00
#
_symmetry.space_group_name_H-M   'P 1'
#
loop_
_entity.id
_entity.type
_entity.pdbx_description
1 polymer ?
#
loop_
_entity_poly.entity_id
_entity_poly.type
_entity_poly.pdbx_seq_one_letter_code
_entity_poly.pdbx_strand_id
1 'polypeptide(L)'
;MNTNDQNNDLQRTIPILTNENYSEWKTFAALFTSEEITQNSYLLWRKVNERFASSTFNSKARYWSKFQKLTYDDNLKDFIANTQKCLNYISAVGINVEDEILAFSILTKLPEEFHSLIEKVTLNAETQGNPDAILNVLHEAALKEEALSIDTTRALILKKTTSLQRLSITAATENIILSSPHMDQKNVGSYILN
;
A
#
# COMPACT_ATOMS: atom_id res chain seq x y z
N MET A 1 -9.87 -34.72 -31.08
CA MET A 1 -9.27 -33.41 -30.71
C MET A 1 -10.28 -32.70 -29.82
N ASN A 2 -9.84 -32.33 -28.63
CA ASN A 2 -10.66 -32.01 -27.46
C ASN A 2 -11.26 -30.60 -27.54
N THR A 3 -12.54 -30.45 -27.23
CA THR A 3 -13.38 -29.24 -27.39
C THR A 3 -13.47 -28.38 -26.13
N ASN A 4 -12.41 -28.31 -25.30
CA ASN A 4 -12.51 -27.74 -23.95
C ASN A 4 -11.85 -26.37 -23.70
N ASP A 5 -11.31 -25.67 -24.71
CA ASP A 5 -10.58 -24.41 -24.47
C ASP A 5 -11.37 -23.10 -24.68
N GLN A 6 -12.65 -23.14 -25.05
CA GLN A 6 -13.43 -21.90 -25.28
C GLN A 6 -14.23 -21.39 -24.07
N ASN A 7 -14.18 -22.06 -22.91
CA ASN A 7 -14.99 -21.69 -21.73
C ASN A 7 -14.24 -20.95 -20.62
N ASN A 8 -12.94 -20.68 -20.76
CA ASN A 8 -12.15 -20.06 -19.67
C ASN A 8 -12.00 -18.53 -19.74
N ASP A 9 -12.47 -17.85 -20.80
CA ASP A 9 -12.30 -16.38 -20.95
C ASP A 9 -13.52 -15.55 -20.49
N LEU A 10 -14.57 -16.20 -19.95
CA LEU A 10 -15.78 -15.53 -19.46
C LEU A 10 -15.75 -15.14 -17.96
N GLN A 11 -14.61 -15.35 -17.28
CA GLN A 11 -14.40 -14.92 -15.90
C GLN A 11 -13.69 -13.56 -15.81
N ARG A 12 -13.74 -12.72 -16.86
CA ARG A 12 -13.34 -11.32 -16.75
C ARG A 12 -14.39 -10.56 -15.97
N THR A 13 -14.05 -10.23 -14.72
CA THR A 13 -14.83 -9.44 -13.76
C THR A 13 -15.72 -8.40 -14.44
N ILE A 14 -17.04 -8.60 -14.34
CA ILE A 14 -18.04 -7.58 -14.65
C ILE A 14 -17.70 -6.36 -13.79
N PRO A 15 -17.54 -5.15 -14.36
CA PRO A 15 -17.33 -3.96 -13.55
C PRO A 15 -18.50 -3.80 -12.58
N ILE A 16 -18.19 -3.85 -11.28
CA ILE A 16 -19.18 -3.64 -10.21
C ILE A 16 -19.87 -2.29 -10.46
N LEU A 17 -21.21 -2.25 -10.38
CA LEU A 17 -21.96 -1.01 -10.39
C LEU A 17 -21.46 -0.14 -9.23
N THR A 18 -20.80 0.97 -9.54
CA THR A 18 -20.34 1.96 -8.56
C THR A 18 -21.17 3.22 -8.73
N ASN A 19 -21.32 4.04 -7.68
CA ASN A 19 -22.04 5.32 -7.81
C ASN A 19 -21.51 6.21 -8.96
N GLU A 20 -20.25 6.02 -9.34
CA GLU A 20 -19.59 6.74 -10.44
C GLU A 20 -20.08 6.32 -11.84
N ASN A 21 -20.60 5.10 -12.05
CA ASN A 21 -21.06 4.60 -13.36
C ASN A 21 -22.60 4.64 -13.53
N TYR A 22 -23.32 5.15 -12.53
CA TYR A 22 -24.79 5.16 -12.49
C TYR A 22 -25.45 5.97 -13.63
N SER A 23 -24.85 7.11 -14.02
CA SER A 23 -25.38 7.96 -15.11
C SER A 23 -25.24 7.30 -16.48
N GLU A 24 -24.12 6.61 -16.71
CA GLU A 24 -23.88 5.83 -17.93
C GLU A 24 -24.85 4.64 -17.99
N TRP A 25 -25.06 3.97 -16.86
CA TRP A 25 -26.05 2.89 -16.75
C TRP A 25 -27.47 3.37 -17.08
N LYS A 26 -27.87 4.57 -16.63
CA LYS A 26 -29.19 5.14 -16.93
C LYS A 26 -29.38 5.44 -18.41
N THR A 27 -28.35 5.99 -19.06
CA THR A 27 -28.35 6.27 -20.51
C THR A 27 -28.37 4.98 -21.32
N PHE A 28 -27.60 3.98 -20.88
CA PHE A 28 -27.57 2.66 -21.48
C PHE A 28 -28.93 1.97 -21.32
N ALA A 29 -29.51 1.93 -20.11
CA ALA A 29 -30.82 1.35 -19.81
C ALA A 29 -31.94 1.90 -20.71
N ALA A 30 -31.87 3.18 -21.09
CA ALA A 30 -32.82 3.80 -22.00
C ALA A 30 -32.76 3.24 -23.45
N LEU A 31 -31.68 2.56 -23.85
CA LEU A 31 -31.58 1.88 -25.15
C LEU A 31 -32.25 0.48 -25.15
N PHE A 32 -32.65 -0.03 -23.98
CA PHE A 32 -33.25 -1.36 -23.80
C PHE A 32 -34.77 -1.34 -23.72
N THR A 33 -35.39 -0.16 -23.85
CA THR A 33 -36.84 0.00 -23.91
C THR A 33 -37.46 -0.43 -25.24
N SER A 34 -36.66 -0.90 -26.21
CA SER A 34 -37.21 -1.56 -27.40
C SER A 34 -37.73 -2.95 -27.04
N GLU A 35 -38.92 -3.27 -27.55
CA GLU A 35 -39.66 -4.50 -27.27
C GLU A 35 -38.91 -5.77 -27.73
N GLU A 36 -37.97 -5.63 -28.67
CA GLU A 36 -37.09 -6.71 -29.15
C GLU A 36 -36.06 -7.20 -28.11
N ILE A 37 -35.51 -6.30 -27.27
CA ILE A 37 -34.41 -6.67 -26.36
C ILE A 37 -34.94 -7.24 -25.04
N THR A 38 -36.14 -6.83 -24.62
CA THR A 38 -36.82 -7.35 -23.42
C THR A 38 -37.25 -8.81 -23.59
N GLN A 39 -37.49 -9.25 -24.82
CA GLN A 39 -37.88 -10.63 -25.15
C GLN A 39 -36.68 -11.61 -25.18
N ASN A 40 -35.44 -11.12 -25.22
CA ASN A 40 -34.25 -11.95 -25.38
C ASN A 40 -33.14 -11.57 -24.38
N SER A 41 -33.16 -12.23 -23.23
CA SER A 41 -32.19 -12.05 -22.14
C SER A 41 -30.73 -12.29 -22.56
N TYR A 42 -30.50 -13.18 -23.54
CA TYR A 42 -29.16 -13.42 -24.09
C TYR A 42 -28.66 -12.22 -24.91
N LEU A 43 -29.51 -11.60 -25.74
CA LEU A 43 -29.15 -10.39 -26.48
C LEU A 43 -28.89 -9.20 -25.55
N LEU A 44 -29.67 -9.07 -24.47
CA LEU A 44 -29.42 -8.09 -23.42
C LEU A 44 -28.03 -8.31 -22.78
N TRP A 45 -27.75 -9.55 -22.34
CA TRP A 45 -26.47 -9.91 -21.76
C TRP A 45 -25.31 -9.66 -22.71
N ARG A 46 -25.46 -10.02 -23.99
CA ARG A 46 -24.44 -9.78 -25.02
C ARG A 46 -24.18 -8.29 -25.21
N LYS A 47 -25.21 -7.45 -25.29
CA LYS A 47 -25.05 -5.98 -25.42
C LYS A 47 -24.41 -5.35 -24.17
N VAL A 48 -24.76 -5.83 -22.98
CA VAL A 48 -24.10 -5.43 -21.72
C VAL A 48 -22.62 -5.78 -21.78
N ASN A 49 -22.29 -7.01 -22.16
CA ASN A 49 -20.93 -7.48 -22.28
C ASN A 49 -20.15 -6.72 -23.38
N GLU A 50 -20.75 -6.50 -24.55
CA GLU A 50 -20.19 -5.69 -25.63
C GLU A 50 -19.95 -4.23 -25.22
N ARG A 51 -20.76 -3.65 -24.33
CA ARG A 51 -20.61 -2.25 -23.91
C ARG A 51 -19.61 -2.10 -22.75
N PHE A 52 -19.69 -2.98 -21.76
CA PHE A 52 -19.00 -2.85 -20.47
C PHE A 52 -17.82 -3.80 -20.30
N ALA A 53 -17.83 -4.96 -20.95
CA ALA A 53 -16.71 -5.90 -20.95
C ALA A 53 -15.79 -5.74 -22.17
N SER A 54 -16.21 -5.00 -23.20
CA SER A 54 -15.34 -4.78 -24.36
C SER A 54 -14.34 -3.63 -24.13
N SER A 55 -13.24 -3.75 -24.86
CA SER A 55 -12.16 -2.77 -25.06
C SER A 55 -12.65 -1.50 -25.79
N THR A 56 -13.82 -0.97 -25.42
CA THR A 56 -14.35 0.27 -26.02
C THR A 56 -13.43 1.44 -25.73
N PHE A 57 -13.45 2.44 -26.61
CA PHE A 57 -12.75 3.70 -26.39
C PHE A 57 -13.14 4.35 -25.04
N ASN A 58 -14.41 4.30 -24.65
CA ASN A 58 -14.86 4.89 -23.38
C ASN A 58 -14.23 4.17 -22.17
N SER A 59 -14.23 2.83 -22.17
CA SER A 59 -13.58 2.03 -21.13
C SER A 59 -12.10 2.36 -21.04
N LYS A 60 -11.39 2.42 -22.18
CA LYS A 60 -9.98 2.81 -22.23
C LYS A 60 -9.75 4.21 -21.68
N ALA A 61 -10.50 5.20 -22.16
CA ALA A 61 -10.39 6.59 -21.73
C ALA A 61 -10.63 6.73 -20.21
N ARG A 62 -11.56 5.97 -19.65
CA ARG A 62 -11.84 5.97 -18.20
C ARG A 62 -10.66 5.43 -17.39
N TYR A 63 -10.14 4.24 -17.72
CA TYR A 63 -9.02 3.66 -16.98
C TYR A 63 -7.74 4.48 -17.16
N TRP A 64 -7.49 5.00 -18.36
CA TRP A 64 -6.40 5.93 -18.61
C TRP A 64 -6.56 7.22 -17.79
N SER A 65 -7.75 7.83 -17.78
CA SER A 65 -8.01 9.03 -16.97
C SER A 65 -7.81 8.76 -15.48
N LYS A 66 -8.19 7.58 -14.99
CA LYS A 66 -7.95 7.16 -13.60
C LYS A 66 -6.45 7.07 -13.28
N PHE A 67 -5.66 6.45 -14.16
CA PHE A 67 -4.20 6.41 -14.02
C PHE A 67 -3.60 7.83 -14.04
N GLN A 68 -4.03 8.67 -14.97
CA GLN A 68 -3.53 10.05 -15.09
C GLN A 68 -3.87 10.92 -13.88
N LYS A 69 -5.04 10.72 -13.26
CA LYS A 69 -5.46 11.43 -12.04
C LYS A 69 -4.91 10.84 -10.74
N LEU A 70 -4.23 9.70 -10.80
CA LEU A 70 -3.59 9.13 -9.61
C LEU A 70 -2.51 10.09 -9.10
N THR A 71 -2.61 10.46 -7.83
CA THR A 71 -1.67 11.32 -7.10
C THR A 71 -1.19 10.58 -5.86
N TYR A 72 0.00 10.93 -5.39
CA TYR A 72 0.48 10.52 -4.08
C TYR A 72 -0.32 11.24 -2.96
N ASP A 73 -0.60 10.53 -1.87
CA ASP A 73 -1.40 11.00 -0.73
C ASP A 73 -0.77 10.50 0.59
N ASP A 74 0.51 10.85 0.81
CA ASP A 74 1.31 10.57 2.02
C ASP A 74 1.41 9.09 2.47
N ASN A 75 1.00 8.16 1.61
CA ASN A 75 1.14 6.73 1.83
C ASN A 75 1.68 6.04 0.58
N LEU A 76 2.98 5.73 0.63
CA LEU A 76 3.69 5.09 -0.47
C LEU A 76 3.14 3.69 -0.80
N LYS A 77 2.72 2.90 0.20
CA LYS A 77 2.15 1.56 -0.02
C LYS A 77 0.84 1.62 -0.79
N ASP A 78 -0.04 2.54 -0.41
CA ASP A 78 -1.32 2.74 -1.09
C ASP A 78 -1.10 3.28 -2.51
N PHE A 79 -0.15 4.18 -2.70
CA PHE A 79 0.25 4.68 -4.01
C PHE A 79 0.73 3.53 -4.92
N ILE A 80 1.62 2.66 -4.44
CA ILE A 80 2.12 1.49 -5.19
C ILE A 80 0.97 0.56 -5.57
N ALA A 81 0.12 0.19 -4.61
CA ALA A 81 -1.00 -0.72 -4.83
C ALA A 81 -2.01 -0.16 -5.86
N ASN A 82 -2.33 1.12 -5.75
CA ASN A 82 -3.23 1.80 -6.69
C ASN A 82 -2.62 1.94 -8.08
N THR A 83 -1.30 2.17 -8.16
CA THR A 83 -0.57 2.23 -9.43
C THR A 83 -0.58 0.86 -10.12
N GLN A 84 -0.22 -0.21 -9.42
CA GLN A 84 -0.26 -1.58 -9.96
C GLN A 84 -1.67 -1.94 -10.45
N LYS A 85 -2.70 -1.58 -9.68
CA LYS A 85 -4.09 -1.79 -10.08
C LYS A 85 -4.43 -1.06 -11.37
N CYS A 86 -3.95 0.17 -11.57
CA CYS A 86 -4.15 0.91 -12.80
C CYS A 86 -3.40 0.30 -13.99
N LEU A 87 -2.15 -0.14 -13.81
CA LEU A 87 -1.36 -0.83 -14.85
C LEU A 87 -2.05 -2.12 -15.30
N ASN A 88 -2.55 -2.91 -14.35
CA ASN A 88 -3.32 -4.12 -14.65
C ASN A 88 -4.58 -3.80 -15.46
N TYR A 89 -5.29 -2.71 -15.15
CA TYR A 89 -6.45 -2.29 -15.95
C TYR A 89 -6.05 -1.84 -17.36
N ILE A 90 -4.99 -1.03 -17.50
CA ILE A 90 -4.47 -0.56 -18.79
C ILE A 90 -4.15 -1.76 -19.69
N SER A 91 -3.46 -2.76 -19.16
CA SER A 91 -3.18 -4.03 -19.86
C SER A 91 -4.46 -4.81 -20.16
N ALA A 92 -5.34 -5.00 -19.18
CA ALA A 92 -6.57 -5.78 -19.34
C ALA A 92 -7.54 -5.21 -20.38
N VAL A 93 -7.61 -3.88 -20.52
CA VAL A 93 -8.44 -3.23 -21.55
C VAL A 93 -7.72 -3.08 -22.89
N GLY A 94 -6.45 -3.48 -23.01
CA GLY A 94 -5.69 -3.39 -24.26
C GLY A 94 -5.35 -1.97 -24.66
N ILE A 95 -4.94 -1.13 -23.70
CA ILE A 95 -4.27 0.14 -23.99
C ILE A 95 -2.79 -0.18 -24.21
N ASN A 96 -2.34 -0.04 -25.45
CA ASN A 96 -0.94 -0.27 -25.80
C ASN A 96 -0.14 1.02 -25.58
N VAL A 97 0.58 1.11 -24.46
CA VAL A 97 1.48 2.22 -24.12
C VAL A 97 2.84 1.61 -23.83
N GLU A 98 3.88 2.28 -24.30
CA GLU A 98 5.26 1.84 -24.04
C GLU A 98 5.57 1.89 -22.54
N ASP A 99 6.24 0.85 -22.05
CA ASP A 99 6.63 0.71 -20.64
C ASP A 99 7.41 1.93 -20.14
N GLU A 100 8.24 2.52 -20.98
CA GLU A 100 9.01 3.72 -20.66
C GLU A 100 8.11 4.93 -20.37
N ILE A 101 7.01 5.09 -21.11
CA ILE A 101 6.03 6.17 -20.88
C ILE A 101 5.27 5.93 -19.57
N LEU A 102 4.94 4.68 -19.26
CA LEU A 102 4.32 4.31 -17.98
C LEU A 102 5.29 4.57 -16.82
N ALA A 103 6.56 4.18 -16.97
CA ALA A 103 7.63 4.44 -16.02
C ALA A 103 7.79 5.94 -15.71
N PHE A 104 7.91 6.79 -16.74
CA PHE A 104 7.96 8.24 -16.56
C PHE A 104 6.70 8.78 -15.89
N SER A 105 5.53 8.27 -16.28
CA SER A 105 4.25 8.69 -15.69
C SER A 105 4.16 8.33 -14.20
N ILE A 106 4.77 7.24 -13.75
CA ILE A 106 4.81 6.85 -12.34
C ILE A 106 5.77 7.76 -11.56
N LEU A 107 7.00 7.94 -12.07
CA LEU A 107 8.02 8.75 -11.39
C LEU A 107 7.60 10.22 -11.24
N THR A 108 6.93 10.78 -12.24
CA THR A 108 6.47 12.19 -12.21
C THR A 108 5.32 12.44 -11.23
N LYS A 109 4.69 11.39 -10.70
CA LYS A 109 3.60 11.47 -9.71
C LYS A 109 4.08 11.48 -8.27
N LEU A 110 5.36 11.17 -8.04
CA LEU A 110 5.94 11.16 -6.71
C LEU A 110 6.35 12.59 -6.28
N PRO A 111 6.19 12.94 -4.99
CA PRO A 111 6.64 14.23 -4.48
C PRO A 111 8.16 14.36 -4.39
N GLU A 112 8.64 15.58 -4.16
CA GLU A 112 10.07 15.93 -4.16
C GLU A 112 10.89 15.15 -3.12
N GLU A 113 10.27 14.69 -2.03
CA GLU A 113 10.90 13.85 -1.00
C GLU A 113 11.48 12.54 -1.57
N PHE A 114 10.94 12.05 -2.70
CA PHE A 114 11.45 10.86 -3.38
C PHE A 114 12.48 11.16 -4.48
N HIS A 115 12.91 12.40 -4.70
CA HIS A 115 13.85 12.76 -5.77
C HIS A 115 15.14 11.91 -5.76
N SER A 116 15.72 11.67 -4.58
CA SER A 116 16.92 10.82 -4.47
C SER A 116 16.68 9.37 -4.92
N LEU A 117 15.47 8.86 -4.67
CA LEU A 117 15.06 7.53 -5.11
C LEU A 117 14.80 7.50 -6.61
N ILE A 118 14.12 8.53 -7.15
CA ILE A 118 13.85 8.71 -8.57
C ILE A 118 15.16 8.78 -9.36
N GLU A 119 16.14 9.55 -8.89
CA GLU A 119 17.46 9.67 -9.53
C GLU A 119 18.17 8.32 -9.55
N LYS A 120 18.18 7.59 -8.41
CA LYS A 120 18.77 6.25 -8.33
C LYS A 120 18.12 5.26 -9.30
N VAL A 121 16.79 5.28 -9.41
CA VAL A 121 16.02 4.42 -10.31
C VAL A 121 16.28 4.77 -11.78
N THR A 122 16.38 6.06 -12.09
CA THR A 122 16.60 6.56 -13.45
C THR A 122 18.02 6.27 -13.95
N LEU A 123 19.01 6.30 -13.06
CA LEU A 123 20.41 5.99 -13.38
C LEU A 123 20.71 4.50 -13.47
N ASN A 124 19.81 3.64 -12.98
CA ASN A 124 20.01 2.19 -13.00
C ASN A 124 19.37 1.58 -14.26
N ALA A 125 20.22 1.09 -15.17
CA ALA A 125 19.81 0.48 -16.43
C ALA A 125 18.90 -0.76 -16.28
N GLU A 126 18.92 -1.45 -15.13
CA GLU A 126 18.06 -2.61 -14.88
C GLU A 126 16.62 -2.23 -14.51
N THR A 127 16.42 -1.02 -13.99
CA THR A 127 15.12 -0.52 -13.52
C THR A 127 14.55 0.58 -14.41
N GLN A 128 15.41 1.21 -15.21
CA GLN A 128 15.03 2.29 -16.12
C GLN A 128 14.03 1.77 -17.17
N GLY A 129 12.92 2.49 -17.30
CA GLY A 129 11.92 2.24 -18.35
C GLY A 129 10.99 1.05 -18.11
N ASN A 130 11.11 0.32 -16.99
CA ASN A 130 10.19 -0.76 -16.65
C ASN A 130 9.29 -0.37 -15.45
N PRO A 131 7.97 -0.24 -15.62
CA PRO A 131 7.08 0.22 -14.55
C PRO A 131 7.02 -0.75 -13.37
N ASP A 132 7.06 -2.06 -13.59
CA ASP A 132 7.04 -3.06 -12.50
C ASP A 132 8.35 -3.04 -11.70
N ALA A 133 9.49 -2.88 -12.37
CA ALA A 133 10.79 -2.76 -11.70
C ALA A 133 10.85 -1.50 -10.80
N ILE A 134 10.28 -0.38 -11.27
CA ILE A 134 10.15 0.84 -10.48
C ILE A 134 9.27 0.58 -9.25
N LEU A 135 8.10 -0.03 -9.42
CA LEU A 135 7.19 -0.34 -8.31
C LEU A 135 7.86 -1.24 -7.27
N ASN A 136 8.68 -2.20 -7.67
CA ASN A 136 9.46 -3.03 -6.75
C ASN A 136 10.46 -2.20 -5.93
N VAL A 137 11.18 -1.27 -6.56
CA VAL A 137 12.11 -0.39 -5.84
C VAL A 137 11.37 0.52 -4.86
N LEU A 138 10.21 1.06 -5.25
CA LEU A 138 9.37 1.85 -4.35
C LEU A 138 8.87 1.01 -3.17
N HIS A 139 8.51 -0.26 -3.42
CA HIS A 139 8.07 -1.18 -2.38
C HIS A 139 9.19 -1.46 -1.36
N GLU A 140 10.41 -1.72 -1.83
CA GLU A 140 11.59 -1.87 -0.96
C GLU A 140 11.87 -0.60 -0.13
N ALA A 141 11.69 0.58 -0.72
CA ALA A 141 11.82 1.85 0.01
C ALA A 141 10.76 1.98 1.12
N ALA A 142 9.50 1.63 0.83
CA ALA A 142 8.41 1.66 1.81
C ALA A 142 8.66 0.70 2.99
N LEU A 143 9.19 -0.50 2.73
CA LEU A 143 9.56 -1.47 3.77
C LEU A 143 10.70 -0.94 4.65
N LYS A 144 11.68 -0.29 4.05
CA LYS A 144 12.82 0.28 4.79
C LYS A 144 12.39 1.42 5.73
N GLU A 145 11.49 2.28 5.28
CA GLU A 145 10.94 3.36 6.09
C GLU A 145 10.20 2.82 7.33
N GLU A 146 9.36 1.80 7.13
CA GLU A 146 8.62 1.16 8.21
C GLU A 146 9.56 0.49 9.23
N ALA A 147 10.63 -0.18 8.77
CA ALA A 147 11.62 -0.80 9.65
C ALA A 147 12.32 0.25 10.54
N LEU A 148 12.70 1.41 9.98
CA LEU A 148 13.34 2.50 10.73
C LEU A 148 12.40 3.10 11.79
N SER A 149 11.11 3.23 11.47
CA SER A 149 10.08 3.70 12.41
C SER A 149 9.92 2.74 13.59
N ILE A 150 9.89 1.44 13.31
CA ILE A 150 9.80 0.39 14.34
C ILE A 150 11.02 0.42 15.27
N ASP A 151 12.23 0.50 14.73
CA ASP A 151 13.46 0.51 15.53
C ASP A 151 13.56 1.77 16.41
N THR A 152 13.14 2.92 15.88
CA THR A 152 13.04 4.17 16.66
C THR A 152 12.06 4.03 17.82
N THR A 153 10.88 3.46 17.56
CA THR A 153 9.86 3.23 18.59
C THR A 153 10.37 2.27 19.67
N ARG A 154 11.04 1.18 19.27
CA ARG A 154 11.66 0.22 20.19
C ARG A 154 12.72 0.89 21.06
N ALA A 155 13.58 1.73 20.48
CA ALA A 155 14.60 2.46 21.22
C ALA A 155 13.99 3.41 22.28
N LEU A 156 12.90 4.09 21.96
CA LEU A 156 12.18 4.95 22.90
C LEU A 156 11.54 4.15 24.05
N ILE A 157 10.92 3.00 23.75
CA ILE A 157 10.36 2.10 24.76
C ILE A 157 11.46 1.61 25.70
N LEU A 158 12.58 1.12 25.15
CA LEU A 158 13.73 0.64 25.95
C LEU A 158 14.28 1.72 26.89
N LYS A 159 14.45 2.95 26.40
CA LYS A 159 14.88 4.09 27.23
C LYS A 159 13.91 4.34 28.39
N LYS A 160 12.60 4.39 28.10
CA LYS A 160 11.56 4.62 29.12
C LYS A 160 11.55 3.52 30.18
N THR A 161 11.63 2.25 29.78
CA THR A 161 11.62 1.10 30.70
C THR A 161 12.87 1.11 31.59
N THR A 162 14.04 1.45 31.03
CA THR A 162 15.29 1.55 31.79
C THR A 162 15.23 2.67 32.84
N SER A 163 14.65 3.82 32.49
CA SER A 163 14.43 4.91 33.45
C SER A 163 13.51 4.51 34.60
N LEU A 164 12.41 3.81 34.30
CA LEU A 164 11.48 3.31 35.32
C LEU A 164 12.13 2.29 36.25
N GLN A 165 12.92 1.35 35.70
CA GLN A 165 13.69 0.40 36.51
C GLN A 165 14.66 1.12 37.45
N ARG A 166 15.40 2.13 36.96
CA ARG A 166 16.31 2.92 37.82
C ARG A 166 15.58 3.63 38.96
N LEU A 167 14.44 4.29 38.68
CA LEU A 167 13.61 4.94 39.69
C LEU A 167 13.12 3.97 40.78
N SER A 168 12.68 2.78 40.39
CA SER A 168 12.21 1.76 41.34
C SER A 168 13.33 1.23 42.24
N ILE A 169 14.54 1.08 41.71
CA ILE A 169 15.72 0.66 42.48
C ILE A 169 16.11 1.77 43.48
N THR A 170 16.14 3.03 43.05
CA THR A 170 16.45 4.17 43.93
C THR A 170 15.47 4.26 45.10
N ALA A 171 14.17 4.13 44.82
CA ALA A 171 13.14 4.13 45.86
C ALA A 171 13.28 2.95 46.84
N ALA A 172 13.65 1.76 46.34
CA ALA A 172 13.92 0.60 47.18
C ALA A 172 15.16 0.79 48.08
N THR A 173 16.23 1.39 47.55
CA THR A 173 17.44 1.68 48.33
C THR A 173 17.21 2.72 49.43
N GLU A 174 16.44 3.77 49.16
CA GLU A 174 16.10 4.80 50.17
C GLU A 174 15.29 4.20 51.33
N ASN A 175 14.33 3.32 51.03
CA ASN A 175 13.55 2.63 52.07
C ASN A 175 14.41 1.67 52.93
N ILE A 176 15.40 0.99 52.34
CA ILE A 176 16.30 0.10 53.10
C ILE A 176 17.21 0.91 54.03
N ILE A 177 17.67 2.07 53.58
CA ILE A 177 18.51 2.98 54.39
C ILE A 177 17.71 3.54 55.56
N LEU A 178 16.44 3.90 55.36
CA LEU A 178 15.54 4.40 56.41
C LEU A 178 15.03 3.30 57.37
N SER A 179 15.09 2.02 56.96
CA SER A 179 14.64 0.88 57.77
C SER A 179 15.77 0.16 58.51
N SER A 180 17.03 0.60 58.35
CA SER A 180 18.16 -0.02 59.05
C SER A 180 18.17 0.39 60.53
N PRO A 181 18.18 -0.57 61.47
CA PRO A 181 18.23 -0.26 62.89
C PRO A 181 19.58 0.36 63.23
N HIS A 182 19.56 1.47 63.95
CA HIS A 182 20.74 2.17 64.45
C HIS A 182 21.62 1.18 65.23
N MET A 183 22.72 0.74 64.62
CA MET A 183 23.78 0.03 65.34
C MET A 183 24.38 1.03 66.34
N ASP A 184 24.08 0.81 67.60
CA ASP A 184 24.62 1.54 68.74
C ASP A 184 26.13 1.27 68.79
N GLN A 185 26.94 2.28 68.47
CA GLN A 185 28.39 2.22 68.65
C GLN A 185 28.72 2.37 70.14
N LYS A 186 28.43 1.35 70.94
CA LYS A 186 29.02 1.17 72.26
C LYS A 186 29.38 -0.28 72.45
N ASN A 187 30.63 -0.48 72.85
CA ASN A 187 31.22 -1.71 73.39
C ASN A 187 32.03 -2.57 72.40
N VAL A 188 33.27 -2.14 72.12
CA VAL A 188 34.42 -3.06 72.14
C VAL A 188 35.59 -2.34 72.82
N GLY A 189 35.44 -2.15 74.13
CA GLY A 189 36.55 -1.86 75.03
C GLY A 189 36.93 -3.14 75.79
N SER A 190 38.22 -3.29 76.04
CA SER A 190 38.89 -4.25 76.93
C SER A 190 38.82 -5.73 76.58
N TYR A 191 39.90 -6.25 75.99
CA TYR A 191 40.66 -7.37 76.56
C TYR A 191 42.16 -7.20 76.20
N ILE A 192 42.94 -6.70 77.17
CA ILE A 192 44.39 -6.95 77.28
C ILE A 192 44.57 -7.79 78.54
N LEU A 193 45.57 -8.69 78.52
CA LEU A 193 46.11 -9.57 79.59
C LEU A 193 45.30 -10.88 79.75
N ASN A 194 45.86 -12.09 79.63
CA ASN A 194 47.21 -12.60 79.94
C ASN A 194 47.75 -13.54 78.84
#